data_AF-A0A2D9T708-F1
#
_entry.id   AF-A0A2D9T708-F1
#
_cell.length_a   1.000
_cell.length_b   1.000
_cell.length_c   1.000
_cell.angle_alpha   90.00
_cell.angle_beta   90.00
_cell.angle_gamma   90.00
#
_symmetry.space_group_name_H-M   'P 1'
#
loop_
_entity.id
_entity.type
_entity.pdbx_description
1 polymer ?
#
loop_
_entity_poly.entity_id
_entity_poly.type
_entity_poly.pdbx_seq_one_letter_code
_entity_poly.pdbx_strand_id
1 'polypeptide(L)'
;MRYLYADSTDFPYGFDFLAGLERLLLHGGRIATREAAIEGLETERRQDAASSEAQVAGLGRYVDEAHTALTTAELTTEDAGPIAENIGERLKKLLDQLAGEAEAAEAARLRRENAAAHDAIVEHRQAMRSELETLLLEAPLGSQEKRTTIRLRERAYGFDLVRTFPGGVAVEFGVDAARIDGWREPQTVETAAGAMEVQVGMKKKFLRQDLTREMVRIGDHVIVEAVLMPDAAEIRLERKPGSKKPPLLLELRRDGESVDVTIEREASDGTQFFPAVPSDAEKLEGLWEALEKTAEQAFAARARVLSVQVDGEDVLAEGHPLRAIDQMARELSPVIDQLAARTPNDHELCLKVEDDEGRREERYIRRRDLLAILEEAGAPAVTHLRHLTAI
;
A
#
# COMPACT_ATOMS: atom_id res chain seq x y z
N MET A 1 4.93 -27.30 -0.35
CA MET A 1 4.35 -26.99 -1.68
C MET A 1 5.36 -26.17 -2.46
N ARG A 2 5.65 -26.54 -3.70
CA ARG A 2 6.64 -25.89 -4.58
C ARG A 2 5.98 -25.55 -5.91
N TYR A 3 6.36 -24.41 -6.48
CA TYR A 3 5.91 -24.00 -7.81
C TYR A 3 7.05 -24.21 -8.81
N LEU A 4 6.71 -24.68 -9.99
CA LEU A 4 7.63 -25.00 -11.08
C LEU A 4 7.09 -24.39 -12.38
N TYR A 5 7.98 -24.06 -13.31
CA TYR A 5 7.60 -23.81 -14.70
C TYR A 5 7.04 -25.11 -15.33
N ALA A 6 6.37 -25.00 -16.48
CA ALA A 6 5.79 -26.17 -17.15
C ALA A 6 6.83 -27.19 -17.64
N ASP A 7 8.08 -26.78 -17.86
CA ASP A 7 9.23 -27.66 -18.12
C ASP A 7 9.77 -28.36 -16.86
N SER A 8 9.12 -28.16 -15.70
CA SER A 8 9.49 -28.69 -14.37
C SER A 8 10.76 -28.10 -13.76
N THR A 9 11.25 -26.97 -14.28
CA THR A 9 12.30 -26.17 -13.62
C THR A 9 11.71 -25.30 -12.51
N ASP A 10 12.55 -24.87 -11.57
CA ASP A 10 12.12 -24.10 -10.39
C ASP A 10 11.52 -22.75 -10.77
N PHE A 11 10.32 -22.47 -10.27
CA PHE A 11 9.73 -21.14 -10.34
C PHE A 11 10.25 -20.28 -9.18
N PRO A 12 10.60 -19.01 -9.41
CA PRO A 12 11.24 -18.16 -8.39
C PRO A 12 10.33 -17.84 -7.20
N TYR A 13 9.02 -18.04 -7.32
CA TYR A 13 8.06 -17.67 -6.30
C TYR A 13 7.37 -18.89 -5.66
N GLY A 14 7.10 -18.79 -4.36
CA GLY A 14 6.42 -19.83 -3.58
C GLY A 14 4.89 -19.70 -3.51
N PHE A 15 4.25 -19.05 -4.49
CA PHE A 15 2.80 -18.80 -4.48
C PHE A 15 2.18 -18.99 -5.87
N ASP A 16 0.84 -19.03 -5.92
CA ASP A 16 0.09 -19.11 -7.18
C ASP A 16 0.16 -17.79 -7.95
N PHE A 17 1.20 -17.69 -8.77
CA PHE A 17 1.47 -16.51 -9.55
C PHE A 17 0.42 -16.24 -10.63
N LEU A 18 -0.26 -17.26 -11.17
CA LEU A 18 -1.32 -17.06 -12.15
C LEU A 18 -2.55 -16.38 -11.50
N ALA A 19 -2.94 -16.84 -10.31
CA ALA A 19 -4.02 -16.20 -9.54
C ALA A 19 -3.64 -14.78 -9.10
N GLY A 20 -2.37 -14.55 -8.74
CA GLY A 20 -1.85 -13.21 -8.46
C GLY A 20 -1.92 -12.27 -9.67
N LEU A 21 -1.50 -12.76 -10.84
CA LEU A 21 -1.56 -12.02 -12.09
C LEU A 21 -2.99 -11.66 -12.50
N GLU A 22 -3.93 -12.60 -12.40
CA GLU A 22 -5.35 -12.38 -12.70
C GLU A 22 -5.93 -11.23 -11.87
N ARG A 23 -5.69 -11.25 -10.55
CA ARG A 23 -6.13 -10.21 -9.62
C ARG A 23 -5.44 -8.87 -9.91
N LEU A 24 -4.14 -8.89 -10.20
CA LEU A 24 -3.38 -7.68 -10.56
C LEU A 24 -3.97 -7.01 -11.81
N LEU A 25 -4.27 -7.78 -12.86
CA LEU A 25 -4.90 -7.24 -14.08
C LEU A 25 -6.29 -6.70 -13.81
N LEU A 26 -7.12 -7.43 -13.03
CA LEU A 26 -8.47 -7.01 -12.70
C LEU A 26 -8.49 -5.67 -11.94
N HIS A 27 -7.81 -5.62 -10.79
CA HIS A 27 -7.81 -4.42 -9.95
C HIS A 27 -7.00 -3.29 -10.59
N GLY A 28 -5.85 -3.61 -11.20
CA GLY A 28 -5.03 -2.64 -11.92
C GLY A 28 -5.76 -2.00 -13.09
N GLY A 29 -6.51 -2.79 -13.86
CA GLY A 29 -7.35 -2.29 -14.95
C GLY A 29 -8.45 -1.35 -14.44
N ARG A 30 -9.13 -1.72 -13.36
CA ARG A 30 -10.19 -0.88 -12.76
C ARG A 30 -9.63 0.44 -12.22
N ILE A 31 -8.46 0.40 -11.59
CA ILE A 31 -7.76 1.61 -11.12
C ILE A 31 -7.43 2.52 -12.30
N ALA A 32 -6.85 1.96 -13.37
CA ALA A 32 -6.47 2.73 -14.56
C ALA A 32 -7.66 3.39 -15.26
N THR A 33 -8.78 2.68 -15.39
CA THR A 33 -10.02 3.23 -15.96
C THR A 33 -10.53 4.43 -15.17
N ARG A 34 -10.44 4.36 -13.83
CA ARG A 34 -10.86 5.45 -12.95
C ARG A 34 -9.92 6.64 -13.02
N GLU A 35 -8.62 6.41 -13.13
CA GLU A 35 -7.66 7.49 -13.32
C GLU A 35 -7.89 8.22 -14.65
N ALA A 36 -8.10 7.47 -15.74
CA ALA A 36 -8.46 8.05 -17.03
C ALA A 36 -9.78 8.84 -16.99
N ALA A 37 -10.76 8.38 -16.20
CA ALA A 37 -12.00 9.12 -15.98
C ALA A 37 -11.77 10.44 -15.22
N ILE A 38 -10.89 10.44 -14.21
CA ILE A 38 -10.48 11.67 -13.50
C ILE A 38 -9.80 12.64 -14.46
N GLU A 39 -8.84 12.17 -15.26
CA GLU A 39 -8.14 13.01 -16.25
C GLU A 39 -9.11 13.61 -17.28
N GLY A 40 -10.11 12.82 -17.70
CA GLY A 40 -11.21 13.26 -18.57
C GLY A 40 -12.01 14.39 -17.96
N LEU A 41 -12.49 14.20 -16.73
CA LEU A 41 -13.24 15.22 -15.98
C LEU A 41 -12.43 16.49 -15.76
N GLU A 42 -11.15 16.38 -15.42
CA GLU A 42 -10.27 17.54 -15.24
C GLU A 42 -10.01 18.29 -16.55
N THR A 43 -9.94 17.57 -17.67
CA THR A 43 -9.77 18.16 -18.99
C THR A 43 -11.04 18.88 -19.46
N GLU A 44 -12.21 18.25 -19.29
CA GLU A 44 -13.52 18.86 -19.58
C GLU A 44 -13.72 20.13 -18.77
N ARG A 45 -13.47 20.10 -17.45
CA ARG A 45 -13.55 21.29 -16.59
C ARG A 45 -12.66 22.43 -17.06
N ARG A 46 -11.42 22.13 -17.51
CA ARG A 46 -10.50 23.13 -18.04
C ARG A 46 -11.01 23.74 -19.34
N GLN A 47 -11.58 22.92 -20.23
CA GLN A 47 -12.16 23.37 -21.50
C GLN A 47 -13.42 24.21 -21.28
N ASP A 48 -14.31 23.78 -20.39
CA ASP A 48 -15.54 24.50 -20.06
C ASP A 48 -15.26 25.85 -19.40
N ALA A 49 -14.29 25.90 -18.48
CA ALA A 49 -13.85 27.16 -17.87
C ALA A 49 -13.31 28.14 -18.93
N ALA A 50 -12.46 27.67 -19.84
CA ALA A 50 -11.93 28.51 -20.92
C ALA A 50 -13.02 28.94 -21.91
N SER A 51 -13.97 28.06 -22.24
CA SER A 51 -15.10 28.39 -23.12
C SER A 51 -16.01 29.45 -22.49
N SER A 52 -16.32 29.27 -21.22
CA SER A 52 -17.14 30.20 -20.44
C SER A 52 -16.50 31.58 -20.33
N GLU A 53 -15.19 31.64 -20.04
CA GLU A 53 -14.44 32.89 -20.01
C GLU A 53 -14.49 33.61 -21.37
N ALA A 54 -14.34 32.88 -22.47
CA ALA A 54 -14.45 33.43 -23.82
C ALA A 54 -15.87 33.95 -24.13
N GLN A 55 -16.90 33.26 -23.67
CA GLN A 55 -18.30 33.66 -23.84
C GLN A 55 -18.61 34.94 -23.06
N VAL A 56 -18.22 35.01 -21.79
CA VAL A 56 -18.40 36.21 -20.94
C VAL A 56 -17.63 37.39 -21.54
N ALA A 57 -16.38 37.19 -21.96
CA ALA A 57 -15.61 38.24 -22.62
C ALA A 57 -16.24 38.69 -23.95
N GLY A 58 -16.84 37.77 -24.70
CA GLY A 58 -17.57 38.07 -25.93
C GLY A 58 -18.83 38.89 -25.69
N LEU A 59 -19.59 38.55 -24.64
CA LEU A 59 -20.76 39.28 -24.20
C LEU A 59 -20.39 40.71 -23.78
N GLY A 60 -19.32 40.89 -23.00
CA GLY A 60 -18.82 42.22 -22.63
C GLY A 60 -18.50 43.08 -23.84
N ARG A 61 -17.76 42.55 -24.83
CA ARG A 61 -17.47 43.27 -26.09
C ARG A 61 -18.74 43.65 -26.84
N TYR A 62 -19.72 42.75 -26.91
CA TYR A 62 -21.00 43.04 -27.56
C TYR A 62 -21.75 44.18 -26.88
N VAL A 63 -21.79 44.20 -25.54
CA VAL A 63 -22.41 45.29 -24.76
C VAL A 63 -21.69 46.61 -25.02
N ASP A 64 -20.35 46.64 -25.01
CA ASP A 64 -19.55 47.84 -25.29
C ASP A 64 -19.80 48.40 -26.71
N GLU A 65 -19.84 47.51 -27.71
CA GLU A 65 -20.15 47.87 -29.10
C GLU A 65 -21.58 48.42 -29.22
N ALA A 66 -22.55 47.78 -28.58
CA ALA A 66 -23.94 48.23 -28.56
C ALA A 66 -24.10 49.60 -27.87
N HIS A 67 -23.42 49.82 -26.75
CA HIS A 67 -23.38 51.11 -26.06
C HIS A 67 -22.80 52.21 -26.94
N THR A 68 -21.72 51.90 -27.66
CA THR A 68 -21.08 52.83 -28.61
C THR A 68 -22.02 53.18 -29.76
N ALA A 69 -22.70 52.18 -30.33
CA ALA A 69 -23.67 52.38 -31.41
C ALA A 69 -24.88 53.23 -30.96
N LEU A 70 -25.44 52.95 -29.78
CA LEU A 70 -26.56 53.73 -29.22
C LEU A 70 -26.16 55.18 -28.98
N THR A 71 -24.98 55.42 -28.40
CA THR A 71 -24.46 56.78 -28.17
C THR A 71 -24.21 57.53 -29.49
N THR A 72 -23.73 56.83 -30.52
CA THR A 72 -23.53 57.43 -31.84
C THR A 72 -24.86 57.79 -32.51
N ALA A 73 -25.89 56.94 -32.37
CA ALA A 73 -27.23 57.19 -32.90
C ALA A 73 -27.91 58.39 -32.18
N GLU A 74 -27.77 58.50 -30.87
CA GLU A 74 -28.23 59.66 -30.08
C GLU A 74 -27.65 60.97 -30.61
N LEU A 75 -26.34 61.01 -30.89
CA LEU A 75 -25.63 62.21 -31.37
C LEU A 75 -25.96 62.61 -32.82
N THR A 76 -26.43 61.68 -33.64
CA THR A 76 -26.64 61.88 -35.09
C THR A 76 -28.09 62.18 -35.46
N THR A 77 -29.03 62.14 -34.51
CA THR A 77 -30.46 62.35 -34.77
C THR A 77 -30.87 63.80 -34.46
N GLU A 78 -30.84 64.68 -35.47
CA GLU A 78 -31.00 66.14 -35.32
C GLU A 78 -32.37 66.62 -34.78
N ASP A 79 -33.46 65.84 -34.95
CA ASP A 79 -34.84 66.27 -34.64
C ASP A 79 -35.52 65.55 -33.46
N ALA A 80 -34.86 64.61 -32.78
CA ALA A 80 -35.49 63.73 -31.78
C ALA A 80 -34.95 63.87 -30.33
N GLY A 81 -34.03 64.80 -30.09
CA GLY A 81 -33.15 64.93 -28.91
C GLY A 81 -33.59 64.21 -27.63
N PRO A 82 -34.59 64.72 -26.88
CA PRO A 82 -34.94 64.17 -25.57
C PRO A 82 -35.56 62.76 -25.59
N ILE A 83 -36.24 62.41 -26.68
CA ILE A 83 -36.91 61.11 -26.83
C ILE A 83 -35.88 60.03 -27.20
N ALA A 84 -34.96 60.36 -28.11
CA ALA A 84 -33.88 59.45 -28.51
C ALA A 84 -32.93 59.13 -27.34
N GLU A 85 -32.56 60.14 -26.55
CA GLU A 85 -31.73 59.98 -25.34
C GLU A 85 -32.40 59.06 -24.31
N ASN A 86 -33.68 59.29 -24.00
CA ASN A 86 -34.42 58.46 -23.04
C ASN A 86 -34.52 56.99 -23.49
N ILE A 87 -34.78 56.75 -24.78
CA ILE A 87 -34.85 55.39 -25.33
C ILE A 87 -33.47 54.72 -25.29
N GLY A 88 -32.41 55.44 -25.67
CA GLY A 88 -31.05 54.95 -25.64
C GLY A 88 -30.57 54.57 -24.24
N GLU A 89 -30.82 55.40 -23.23
CA GLU A 89 -30.54 55.08 -21.83
C GLU A 89 -31.29 53.82 -21.34
N ARG A 90 -32.57 53.69 -21.71
CA ARG A 90 -33.37 52.51 -21.34
C ARG A 90 -32.85 51.24 -22.02
N LEU A 91 -32.39 51.33 -23.27
CA LEU A 91 -31.78 50.21 -23.98
C LEU A 91 -30.42 49.82 -23.39
N LYS A 92 -29.55 50.79 -23.08
CA LYS A 92 -28.27 50.55 -22.39
C LYS A 92 -28.49 49.81 -21.06
N LYS A 93 -29.40 50.33 -20.22
CA LYS A 93 -29.75 49.68 -18.95
C LYS A 93 -30.31 48.26 -19.12
N LEU A 94 -31.11 48.02 -20.16
CA LEU A 94 -31.63 46.69 -20.45
C LEU A 94 -30.51 45.74 -20.92
N LEU A 95 -29.58 46.22 -21.75
CA LEU A 95 -28.42 45.45 -22.20
C LEU A 95 -27.52 45.06 -21.01
N ASP A 96 -27.21 46.02 -20.13
CA ASP A 96 -26.45 45.76 -18.89
C ASP A 96 -27.14 44.73 -18.00
N GLN A 97 -28.46 44.84 -17.84
CA GLN A 97 -29.23 43.88 -17.04
C GLN A 97 -29.17 42.48 -17.66
N LEU A 98 -29.43 42.36 -18.96
CA LEU A 98 -29.40 41.07 -19.66
C LEU A 98 -28.01 40.45 -19.65
N ALA A 99 -26.97 41.27 -19.80
CA ALA A 99 -25.59 40.80 -19.73
C ALA A 99 -25.25 40.29 -18.33
N GLY A 100 -25.59 41.05 -17.29
CA GLY A 100 -25.39 40.63 -15.90
C GLY A 100 -26.17 39.36 -15.53
N GLU A 101 -27.39 39.20 -16.04
CA GLU A 101 -28.19 37.97 -15.87
C GLU A 101 -27.53 36.78 -16.57
N ALA A 102 -27.02 36.96 -17.80
CA ALA A 102 -26.32 35.91 -18.55
C ALA A 102 -25.00 35.50 -17.88
N GLU A 103 -24.18 36.46 -17.43
CA GLU A 103 -22.94 36.20 -16.69
C GLU A 103 -23.22 35.45 -15.37
N ALA A 104 -24.25 35.88 -14.63
CA ALA A 104 -24.64 35.21 -13.39
C ALA A 104 -25.14 33.79 -13.63
N ALA A 105 -25.93 33.57 -14.69
CA ALA A 105 -26.42 32.26 -15.09
C ALA A 105 -25.27 31.31 -15.49
N GLU A 106 -24.32 31.82 -16.27
CA GLU A 106 -23.15 31.06 -16.70
C GLU A 106 -22.22 30.73 -15.53
N ALA A 107 -21.96 31.68 -14.63
CA ALA A 107 -21.22 31.42 -13.40
C ALA A 107 -21.94 30.40 -12.50
N ALA A 108 -23.26 30.42 -12.43
CA ALA A 108 -24.04 29.43 -11.68
C ALA A 108 -24.02 28.04 -12.35
N ARG A 109 -23.99 27.96 -13.68
CA ARG A 109 -23.80 26.72 -14.45
C ARG A 109 -22.44 26.10 -14.13
N LEU A 110 -21.36 26.87 -14.33
CA LEU A 110 -19.99 26.42 -14.04
C LEU A 110 -19.81 25.96 -12.60
N ARG A 111 -20.39 26.65 -11.61
CA ARG A 111 -20.29 26.22 -10.20
C ARG A 111 -20.93 24.86 -9.97
N ARG A 112 -22.09 24.59 -10.57
CA ARG A 112 -22.80 23.30 -10.43
C ARG A 112 -22.02 22.17 -11.11
N GLU A 113 -21.53 22.39 -12.32
CA GLU A 113 -20.74 21.39 -13.05
C GLU A 113 -19.40 21.11 -12.38
N ASN A 114 -18.70 22.15 -11.90
CA ASN A 114 -17.46 21.98 -11.14
C ASN A 114 -17.67 21.21 -9.83
N ALA A 115 -18.79 21.44 -9.14
CA ALA A 115 -19.14 20.69 -7.94
C ALA A 115 -19.43 19.21 -8.27
N ALA A 116 -20.26 18.94 -9.28
CA ALA A 116 -20.57 17.57 -9.71
C ALA A 116 -19.31 16.80 -10.15
N ALA A 117 -18.42 17.44 -10.92
CA ALA A 117 -17.17 16.83 -11.33
C ALA A 117 -16.20 16.62 -10.16
N HIS A 118 -16.18 17.52 -9.17
CA HIS A 118 -15.40 17.32 -7.95
C HIS A 118 -15.88 16.11 -7.16
N ASP A 119 -17.19 15.97 -6.96
CA ASP A 119 -17.77 14.83 -6.26
C ASP A 119 -17.46 13.51 -6.97
N ALA A 120 -17.57 13.48 -8.31
CA ALA A 120 -17.19 12.32 -9.12
C ALA A 120 -15.70 11.96 -9.01
N ILE A 121 -14.80 12.95 -8.99
CA ILE A 121 -13.35 12.73 -8.79
C ILE A 121 -13.09 12.13 -7.39
N VAL A 122 -13.76 12.63 -6.35
CA VAL A 122 -13.63 12.09 -4.99
C VAL A 122 -14.10 10.63 -4.94
N GLU A 123 -15.23 10.31 -5.56
CA GLU A 123 -15.75 8.94 -5.66
C GLU A 123 -14.76 8.01 -6.38
N HIS A 124 -14.22 8.44 -7.53
CA HIS A 124 -13.22 7.67 -8.26
C HIS A 124 -11.97 7.40 -7.44
N ARG A 125 -11.44 8.41 -6.72
CA ARG A 125 -10.26 8.23 -5.85
C ARG A 125 -10.52 7.26 -4.69
N GLN A 126 -11.68 7.33 -4.06
CA GLN A 126 -12.07 6.38 -3.01
C GLN A 126 -12.18 4.95 -3.55
N ALA A 127 -12.78 4.78 -4.73
CA ALA A 127 -12.88 3.49 -5.38
C ALA A 127 -11.50 2.94 -5.76
N MET A 128 -10.60 3.76 -6.33
CA MET A 128 -9.23 3.35 -6.65
C MET A 128 -8.46 2.88 -5.40
N ARG A 129 -8.60 3.59 -4.27
CA ARG A 129 -8.04 3.16 -2.98
C ARG A 129 -8.58 1.80 -2.54
N SER A 130 -9.90 1.61 -2.63
CA SER A 130 -10.55 0.35 -2.26
C SER A 130 -10.10 -0.82 -3.15
N GLU A 131 -9.90 -0.58 -4.44
CA GLU A 131 -9.42 -1.61 -5.38
C GLU A 131 -7.97 -2.01 -5.06
N LEU A 132 -7.08 -1.05 -4.78
CA LEU A 132 -5.71 -1.36 -4.39
C LEU A 132 -5.64 -2.08 -3.03
N GLU A 133 -6.45 -1.65 -2.06
CA GLU A 133 -6.55 -2.34 -0.77
C GLU A 133 -7.03 -3.78 -0.94
N THR A 134 -8.07 -4.02 -1.75
CA THR A 134 -8.57 -5.37 -2.04
C THR A 134 -7.50 -6.23 -2.69
N LEU A 135 -6.79 -5.69 -3.69
CA LEU A 135 -5.68 -6.38 -4.33
C LEU A 135 -4.63 -6.82 -3.31
N LEU A 136 -4.13 -5.90 -2.47
CA LEU A 136 -3.06 -6.17 -1.51
C LEU A 136 -3.50 -7.09 -0.36
N LEU A 137 -4.79 -7.10 -0.03
CA LEU A 137 -5.34 -7.99 1.00
C LEU A 137 -5.56 -9.39 0.48
N GLU A 138 -5.90 -9.59 -0.78
CA GLU A 138 -6.33 -10.91 -1.26
C GLU A 138 -5.36 -11.58 -2.24
N ALA A 139 -4.59 -10.80 -3.01
CA ALA A 139 -3.75 -11.36 -4.06
C ALA A 139 -2.43 -11.91 -3.53
N PRO A 140 -2.05 -13.12 -3.94
CA PRO A 140 -0.71 -13.61 -3.70
C PRO A 140 0.24 -12.92 -4.70
N LEU A 141 0.92 -11.86 -4.25
CA LEU A 141 1.85 -11.07 -5.09
C LEU A 141 3.32 -11.26 -4.74
N GLY A 142 3.63 -12.14 -3.78
CA GLY A 142 5.01 -12.48 -3.42
C GLY A 142 5.77 -11.36 -2.74
N SER A 143 5.50 -11.12 -1.45
CA SER A 143 6.32 -10.21 -0.67
C SER A 143 7.75 -10.72 -0.52
N GLN A 144 8.74 -9.88 -0.80
CA GLN A 144 10.17 -10.19 -0.75
C GLN A 144 10.75 -9.93 0.64
N GLU A 145 10.54 -8.72 1.16
CA GLU A 145 10.98 -8.34 2.51
C GLU A 145 9.80 -8.36 3.47
N LYS A 146 10.05 -8.86 4.68
CA LYS A 146 9.06 -8.90 5.75
C LYS A 146 9.64 -8.33 7.03
N ARG A 147 8.98 -7.30 7.55
CA ARG A 147 9.19 -6.80 8.91
C ARG A 147 7.90 -6.93 9.70
N THR A 148 8.00 -7.53 10.87
CA THR A 148 6.86 -7.66 11.79
C THR A 148 7.28 -7.16 13.16
N THR A 149 6.58 -6.16 13.67
CA THR A 149 6.76 -5.69 15.05
C THR A 149 5.58 -6.20 15.87
N ILE A 150 5.87 -7.01 16.89
CA ILE A 150 4.91 -7.49 17.89
C ILE A 150 5.17 -6.68 19.15
N ARG A 151 4.22 -5.87 19.60
CA ARG A 151 4.43 -4.98 20.75
C ARG A 151 3.29 -5.05 21.75
N LEU A 152 3.60 -5.28 23.01
CA LEU A 152 2.64 -5.19 24.11
C LEU A 152 2.27 -3.71 24.35
N ARG A 153 1.01 -3.36 24.13
CA ARG A 153 0.43 -2.04 24.39
C ARG A 153 -0.53 -2.16 25.56
N GLU A 154 -0.26 -1.47 26.68
CA GLU A 154 -1.06 -1.49 27.93
C GLU A 154 -1.43 -2.89 28.47
N ARG A 155 -2.34 -3.60 27.81
CA ARG A 155 -2.83 -4.94 28.16
C ARG A 155 -2.91 -5.94 26.99
N ALA A 156 -2.73 -5.51 25.75
CA ALA A 156 -2.88 -6.37 24.56
C ALA A 156 -1.76 -6.11 23.55
N TYR A 157 -1.48 -7.08 22.68
CA TYR A 157 -0.48 -6.89 21.63
C TYR A 157 -1.05 -6.14 20.43
N GLY A 158 -0.25 -5.20 19.93
CA GLY A 158 -0.38 -4.63 18.59
C GLY A 158 0.64 -5.26 17.64
N PHE A 159 0.26 -5.33 16.37
CA PHE A 159 1.10 -5.87 15.30
C PHE A 159 1.23 -4.82 14.21
N ASP A 160 2.47 -4.42 13.93
CA ASP A 160 2.79 -3.52 12.83
C ASP A 160 3.51 -4.37 11.77
N LEU A 161 2.86 -4.56 10.62
CA LEU A 161 3.35 -5.42 9.54
C LEU A 161 3.74 -4.58 8.34
N VAL A 162 5.00 -4.71 7.93
CA VAL A 162 5.49 -4.12 6.68
C VAL A 162 5.91 -5.26 5.74
N ARG A 163 5.45 -5.19 4.50
CA ARG A 163 5.85 -6.11 3.42
C ARG A 163 6.27 -5.32 2.20
N THR A 164 7.37 -5.73 1.57
CA THR A 164 7.80 -5.18 0.28
C THR A 164 7.37 -6.12 -0.83
N PHE A 165 6.53 -5.64 -1.74
CA PHE A 165 6.04 -6.34 -2.92
C PHE A 165 6.93 -6.04 -4.14
N PRO A 166 6.76 -6.77 -5.26
CA PRO A 166 7.55 -6.56 -6.48
C PRO A 166 7.68 -5.09 -6.87
N GLY A 167 8.90 -4.69 -7.27
CA GLY A 167 9.22 -3.33 -7.65
C GLY A 167 9.46 -2.38 -6.46
N GLY A 168 9.63 -2.91 -5.24
CA GLY A 168 9.93 -2.11 -4.05
C GLY A 168 8.70 -1.45 -3.42
N VAL A 169 7.49 -1.94 -3.74
CA VAL A 169 6.24 -1.40 -3.19
C VAL A 169 6.09 -1.84 -1.74
N ALA A 170 6.39 -0.95 -0.79
CA ALA A 170 6.28 -1.26 0.64
C ALA A 170 4.88 -0.96 1.15
N VAL A 171 4.26 -1.94 1.82
CA VAL A 171 2.89 -1.86 2.30
C VAL A 171 2.85 -2.10 3.79
N GLU A 172 2.21 -1.19 4.50
CA GLU A 172 1.93 -1.33 5.93
C GLU A 172 0.49 -1.85 6.13
N PHE A 173 0.34 -2.93 6.90
CA PHE A 173 -0.96 -3.53 7.18
C PHE A 173 -1.39 -3.30 8.62
N GLY A 174 -2.69 -3.03 8.76
CA GLY A 174 -3.39 -3.09 10.04
C GLY A 174 -3.86 -4.51 10.30
N VAL A 175 -3.57 -5.02 11.49
CA VAL A 175 -3.91 -6.38 11.91
C VAL A 175 -5.04 -6.36 12.93
N ASP A 176 -6.00 -7.27 12.77
CA ASP A 176 -6.98 -7.54 13.83
C ASP A 176 -6.39 -8.55 14.82
N ALA A 177 -5.77 -8.04 15.89
CA ALA A 177 -5.17 -8.85 16.94
C ALA A 177 -6.17 -9.80 17.63
N ALA A 178 -7.48 -9.54 17.54
CA ALA A 178 -8.47 -10.46 18.10
C ALA A 178 -8.49 -11.81 17.36
N ARG A 179 -8.02 -11.88 16.11
CA ARG A 179 -7.96 -13.11 15.31
C ARG A 179 -6.69 -13.94 15.55
N ILE A 180 -5.80 -13.48 16.44
CA ILE A 180 -4.53 -14.16 16.76
C ILE A 180 -4.67 -14.83 18.12
N ASP A 181 -4.69 -16.16 18.13
CA ASP A 181 -4.88 -16.95 19.33
C ASP A 181 -3.69 -16.81 20.28
N GLY A 182 -3.97 -16.65 21.58
CA GLY A 182 -2.94 -16.53 22.62
C GLY A 182 -2.37 -15.12 22.81
N TRP A 183 -2.56 -14.18 21.89
CA TRP A 183 -1.89 -12.85 21.95
C TRP A 183 -2.78 -11.70 22.45
N ARG A 184 -3.89 -12.03 23.12
CA ARG A 184 -4.80 -11.03 23.72
C ARG A 184 -4.36 -10.56 25.10
N GLU A 185 -3.47 -11.31 25.75
CA GLU A 185 -2.92 -11.03 27.07
C GLU A 185 -1.39 -11.09 27.02
N PRO A 186 -0.67 -10.45 27.97
CA PRO A 186 0.79 -10.49 28.04
C PRO A 186 1.34 -11.93 27.98
N GLN A 187 2.25 -12.19 27.03
CA GLN A 187 2.83 -13.50 26.81
C GLN A 187 4.21 -13.60 27.46
N THR A 188 4.43 -14.69 28.19
CA THR A 188 5.76 -15.03 28.72
C THR A 188 6.53 -15.87 27.71
N VAL A 189 7.86 -15.87 27.82
CA VAL A 189 8.72 -16.77 27.04
C VAL A 189 8.31 -18.24 27.24
N GLU A 190 7.94 -18.63 28.47
CA GLU A 190 7.50 -19.99 28.77
C GLU A 190 6.21 -20.38 28.05
N THR A 191 5.28 -19.44 27.87
CA THR A 191 4.03 -19.70 27.13
C THR A 191 4.27 -19.76 25.63
N ALA A 192 5.18 -18.92 25.11
CA ALA A 192 5.46 -18.84 23.67
C ALA A 192 6.36 -19.98 23.17
N ALA A 193 7.37 -20.37 23.95
CA ALA A 193 8.44 -21.28 23.50
C ALA A 193 8.88 -22.31 24.55
N GLY A 194 8.21 -22.39 25.71
CA GLY A 194 8.56 -23.29 26.80
C GLY A 194 9.60 -22.73 27.78
N ALA A 195 9.79 -23.46 28.90
CA ALA A 195 10.66 -23.01 29.98
C ALA A 195 12.11 -22.87 29.53
N MET A 196 12.72 -21.72 29.79
CA MET A 196 14.05 -21.39 29.27
C MET A 196 14.93 -20.70 30.32
N GLU A 197 16.21 -21.09 30.33
CA GLU A 197 17.29 -20.43 31.06
C GLU A 197 18.46 -20.21 30.12
N VAL A 198 19.08 -19.03 30.22
CA VAL A 198 20.20 -18.60 29.38
C VAL A 198 21.37 -18.11 30.24
N GLN A 199 22.58 -18.32 29.75
CA GLN A 199 23.81 -17.86 30.37
C GLN A 199 24.07 -16.40 30.00
N VAL A 200 24.18 -15.52 31.01
CA VAL A 200 24.37 -14.06 30.83
C VAL A 200 25.59 -13.55 31.58
N GLY A 201 26.70 -14.28 31.45
CA GLY A 201 28.00 -13.89 32.00
C GLY A 201 28.60 -14.88 32.99
N MET A 202 29.64 -14.43 33.69
CA MET A 202 30.42 -15.19 34.66
C MET A 202 30.48 -14.42 35.98
N LYS A 203 30.15 -15.07 37.09
CA LYS A 203 30.22 -14.50 38.44
C LYS A 203 31.29 -15.19 39.27
N LYS A 204 32.11 -14.41 39.99
CA LYS A 204 33.05 -14.96 40.99
C LYS A 204 32.30 -15.47 42.22
N LYS A 205 32.61 -16.69 42.67
CA LYS A 205 32.09 -17.19 43.95
C LYS A 205 32.74 -16.43 45.11
N PHE A 206 31.94 -15.98 46.08
CA PHE A 206 32.39 -15.16 47.21
C PHE A 206 33.43 -15.84 48.15
N LEU A 207 33.73 -17.13 47.97
CA LEU A 207 34.73 -17.88 48.76
C LEU A 207 35.77 -18.65 47.94
N ARG A 208 35.68 -18.70 46.61
CA ARG A 208 36.63 -19.42 45.75
C ARG A 208 36.93 -18.58 44.52
N GLN A 209 38.18 -18.58 44.06
CA GLN A 209 38.59 -17.88 42.84
C GLN A 209 37.93 -18.43 41.55
N ASP A 210 37.09 -19.46 41.66
CA ASP A 210 36.37 -20.06 40.54
C ASP A 210 35.26 -19.13 40.00
N LEU A 211 35.29 -18.91 38.70
CA LEU A 211 34.21 -18.28 37.94
C LEU A 211 33.10 -19.30 37.71
N THR A 212 31.86 -18.94 38.01
CA THR A 212 30.68 -19.73 37.69
C THR A 212 29.78 -19.00 36.73
N ARG A 213 29.18 -19.74 35.80
CA ARG A 213 28.19 -19.21 34.84
C ARG A 213 27.01 -18.60 35.58
N GLU A 214 26.65 -17.37 35.23
CA GLU A 214 25.42 -16.75 35.71
C GLU A 214 24.28 -17.15 34.78
N MET A 215 23.37 -17.99 35.29
CA MET A 215 22.17 -18.40 34.57
C MET A 215 21.01 -17.48 34.95
N VAL A 216 20.26 -17.02 33.95
CA VAL A 216 19.00 -16.31 34.15
C VAL A 216 17.88 -17.12 33.54
N ARG A 217 16.90 -17.46 34.39
CA ARG A 217 15.62 -17.98 33.94
C ARG A 217 14.86 -16.85 33.26
N ILE A 218 14.59 -17.03 31.97
CA ILE A 218 13.84 -16.06 31.16
C ILE A 218 12.42 -16.53 30.84
N GLY A 219 12.07 -17.77 31.17
CA GLY A 219 10.72 -18.31 30.97
C GLY A 219 9.59 -17.46 31.60
N ASP A 220 9.85 -16.82 32.75
CA ASP A 220 8.90 -15.95 33.44
C ASP A 220 8.89 -14.50 32.94
N HIS A 221 9.75 -14.14 31.99
CA HIS A 221 9.79 -12.80 31.43
C HIS A 221 8.70 -12.65 30.37
N VAL A 222 8.04 -11.50 30.38
CA VAL A 222 7.05 -11.09 29.38
C VAL A 222 7.76 -10.55 28.15
N ILE A 223 7.29 -10.96 26.97
CA ILE A 223 7.73 -10.45 25.68
C ILE A 223 7.09 -9.08 25.49
N VAL A 224 7.83 -8.00 25.71
CA VAL A 224 7.27 -6.63 25.61
C VAL A 224 7.29 -6.15 24.16
N GLU A 225 8.32 -6.52 23.42
CA GLU A 225 8.46 -6.21 22.01
C GLU A 225 9.29 -7.28 21.30
N ALA A 226 8.94 -7.58 20.06
CA ALA A 226 9.76 -8.33 19.13
C ALA A 226 9.71 -7.69 17.75
N VAL A 227 10.87 -7.38 17.18
CA VAL A 227 11.01 -6.94 15.78
C VAL A 227 11.63 -8.09 15.01
N LEU A 228 10.89 -8.60 14.03
CA LEU A 228 11.26 -9.78 13.26
C LEU A 228 11.51 -9.37 11.80
N MET A 229 12.67 -9.75 11.30
CA MET A 229 13.11 -9.64 9.90
C MET A 229 13.53 -11.03 9.40
N PRO A 230 13.76 -11.25 8.09
CA PRO A 230 14.05 -12.60 7.58
C PRO A 230 15.32 -13.24 8.18
N ASP A 231 16.34 -12.41 8.40
CA ASP A 231 17.69 -12.79 8.81
C ASP A 231 18.07 -12.24 10.20
N ALA A 232 17.19 -11.50 10.85
CA ALA A 232 17.44 -10.97 12.19
C ALA A 232 16.17 -10.83 13.03
N ALA A 233 16.35 -10.91 14.35
CA ALA A 233 15.30 -10.61 15.32
C ALA A 233 15.86 -9.83 16.51
N GLU A 234 15.07 -8.88 16.99
CA GLU A 234 15.32 -8.16 18.24
C GLU A 234 14.15 -8.43 19.18
N ILE A 235 14.40 -9.03 20.34
CA ILE A 235 13.36 -9.40 21.31
C ILE A 235 13.66 -8.74 22.66
N ARG A 236 12.72 -7.91 23.10
CA ARG A 236 12.79 -7.21 24.38
C ARG A 236 11.92 -7.91 25.42
N LEU A 237 12.54 -8.32 26.53
CA LEU A 237 11.90 -9.05 27.61
C LEU A 237 11.91 -8.26 28.93
N GLU A 238 10.82 -8.31 29.68
CA GLU A 238 10.71 -7.71 31.02
C GLU A 238 10.04 -8.67 32.02
N ARG A 239 10.56 -8.76 33.25
CA ARG A 239 9.91 -9.58 34.30
C ARG A 239 8.49 -9.13 34.64
N LYS A 240 8.24 -7.83 34.54
CA LYS A 240 6.93 -7.22 34.72
C LYS A 240 6.80 -6.08 33.72
N PRO A 241 5.74 -6.00 32.91
CA PRO A 241 5.57 -4.93 31.94
C PRO A 241 5.64 -3.54 32.60
N GLY A 242 6.45 -2.65 32.04
CA GLY A 242 6.63 -1.28 32.53
C GLY A 242 7.44 -1.20 33.82
N SER A 243 8.21 -2.24 34.15
CA SER A 243 9.09 -2.18 35.31
C SER A 243 10.21 -1.15 35.10
N LYS A 244 10.67 -0.53 36.19
CA LYS A 244 11.85 0.36 36.16
C LYS A 244 13.17 -0.39 36.01
N LYS A 245 13.16 -1.73 36.04
CA LYS A 245 14.37 -2.53 35.86
C LYS A 245 14.72 -2.53 34.36
N PRO A 246 16.00 -2.51 34.01
CA PRO A 246 16.41 -2.66 32.62
C PRO A 246 15.81 -3.93 32.00
N PRO A 247 15.36 -3.87 30.75
CA PRO A 247 14.92 -5.05 30.01
C PRO A 247 16.11 -5.98 29.76
N LEU A 248 15.79 -7.21 29.37
CA LEU A 248 16.73 -8.09 28.69
C LEU A 248 16.48 -7.95 27.19
N LEU A 249 17.49 -7.56 26.41
CA LEU A 249 17.40 -7.47 24.96
C LEU A 249 18.14 -8.66 24.34
N LEU A 250 17.48 -9.32 23.40
CA LEU A 250 18.03 -10.44 22.65
C LEU A 250 18.15 -10.00 21.20
N GLU A 251 19.36 -9.99 20.67
CA GLU A 251 19.65 -9.75 19.25
C GLU A 251 20.07 -11.06 18.62
N LEU A 252 19.30 -11.52 17.64
CA LEU A 252 19.55 -12.76 16.91
C LEU A 252 19.80 -12.43 15.44
N ARG A 253 20.79 -13.09 14.83
CA ARG A 253 21.09 -12.98 13.40
C ARG A 253 21.37 -14.36 12.82
N ARG A 254 20.71 -14.68 11.71
CA ARG A 254 21.00 -15.89 10.91
C ARG A 254 22.16 -15.59 9.98
N ASP A 255 23.18 -16.44 10.02
CA ASP A 255 24.27 -16.48 9.04
C ASP A 255 24.43 -17.91 8.54
N GLY A 256 23.88 -18.19 7.35
CA GLY A 256 23.81 -19.52 6.77
C GLY A 256 23.00 -20.49 7.63
N GLU A 257 23.65 -21.54 8.14
CA GLU A 257 23.05 -22.57 9.00
C GLU A 257 23.20 -22.26 10.50
N SER A 258 23.82 -21.13 10.86
CA SER A 258 24.07 -20.77 12.26
C SER A 258 23.29 -19.52 12.68
N VAL A 259 22.94 -19.46 13.97
CA VAL A 259 22.35 -18.28 14.59
C VAL A 259 23.32 -17.70 15.62
N ASP A 260 23.75 -16.48 15.36
CA ASP A 260 24.48 -15.66 16.32
C ASP A 260 23.49 -14.96 17.24
N VAL A 261 23.70 -15.09 18.55
CA VAL A 261 22.83 -14.44 19.54
C VAL A 261 23.65 -13.61 20.52
N THR A 262 23.29 -12.34 20.65
CA THR A 262 23.82 -11.42 21.65
C THR A 262 22.74 -11.08 22.65
N ILE A 263 23.07 -11.19 23.93
CA ILE A 263 22.18 -10.85 25.04
C ILE A 263 22.67 -9.56 25.68
N GLU A 264 21.89 -8.50 25.61
CA GLU A 264 22.20 -7.24 26.30
C GLU A 264 21.47 -7.18 27.66
N ARG A 265 22.24 -6.91 28.71
CA ARG A 265 21.78 -6.74 30.08
C ARG A 265 22.75 -5.88 30.87
N GLU A 266 22.24 -4.99 31.72
CA GLU A 266 23.07 -4.31 32.71
C GLU A 266 23.57 -5.29 33.80
N ALA A 267 24.87 -5.60 33.78
CA ALA A 267 25.53 -6.39 34.82
C ALA A 267 26.23 -5.50 35.87
N SER A 268 26.42 -6.04 37.07
CA SER A 268 27.04 -5.31 38.20
C SER A 268 28.50 -4.91 37.98
N ASP A 269 29.16 -5.50 36.98
CA ASP A 269 30.56 -5.24 36.64
C ASP A 269 30.71 -4.26 35.44
N GLY A 270 29.60 -3.73 34.93
CA GLY A 270 29.59 -2.81 33.78
C GLY A 270 29.60 -3.50 32.42
N THR A 271 29.70 -4.84 32.35
CA THR A 271 29.53 -5.60 31.10
C THR A 271 28.06 -5.54 30.67
N GLN A 272 27.81 -5.26 29.39
CA GLN A 272 26.46 -5.10 28.87
C GLN A 272 26.07 -6.17 27.84
N PHE A 273 27.03 -6.69 27.07
CA PHE A 273 26.76 -7.62 25.97
C PHE A 273 27.37 -8.99 26.26
N PHE A 274 26.56 -10.04 26.11
CA PHE A 274 26.95 -11.42 26.36
C PHE A 274 26.61 -12.27 25.13
N PRO A 275 27.60 -12.80 24.40
CA PRO A 275 27.32 -13.77 23.34
C PRO A 275 26.75 -15.05 23.96
N ALA A 276 25.67 -15.57 23.38
CA ALA A 276 25.07 -16.81 23.84
C ALA A 276 26.03 -17.99 23.57
N VAL A 277 26.02 -18.97 24.47
CA VAL A 277 26.66 -20.26 24.19
C VAL A 277 25.79 -21.05 23.20
N PRO A 278 26.34 -22.01 22.42
CA PRO A 278 25.58 -22.72 21.37
C PRO A 278 24.26 -23.33 21.86
N SER A 279 24.25 -23.95 23.05
CA SER A 279 23.04 -24.55 23.64
C SER A 279 21.96 -23.54 24.02
N ASP A 280 22.31 -22.26 24.21
CA ASP A 280 21.35 -21.20 24.48
C ASP A 280 20.91 -20.53 23.17
N ALA A 281 21.81 -20.41 22.19
CA ALA A 281 21.47 -19.96 20.84
C ALA A 281 20.38 -20.85 20.21
N GLU A 282 20.50 -22.18 20.30
CA GLU A 282 19.48 -23.14 19.83
C GLU A 282 18.09 -22.91 20.47
N LYS A 283 18.04 -22.63 21.79
CA LYS A 283 16.78 -22.36 22.49
C LYS A 283 16.18 -21.02 22.07
N LEU A 284 17.03 -20.00 21.91
CA LEU A 284 16.62 -18.66 21.53
C LEU A 284 16.17 -18.60 20.06
N GLU A 285 16.78 -19.41 19.20
CA GLU A 285 16.28 -19.69 17.86
C GLU A 285 14.88 -20.31 17.90
N GLY A 286 14.63 -21.29 18.78
CA GLY A 286 13.28 -21.84 18.99
C GLY A 286 12.24 -20.80 19.42
N LEU A 287 12.63 -19.80 20.23
CA LEU A 287 11.77 -18.64 20.54
C LEU A 287 11.51 -17.77 19.31
N TRP A 288 12.54 -17.49 18.51
CA TRP A 288 12.39 -16.76 17.25
C TRP A 288 11.44 -17.48 16.30
N GLU A 289 11.58 -18.79 16.09
CA GLU A 289 10.66 -19.58 15.25
C GLU A 289 9.20 -19.51 15.74
N ALA A 290 8.97 -19.54 17.05
CA ALA A 290 7.63 -19.40 17.62
C ALA A 290 7.03 -18.00 17.35
N LEU A 291 7.85 -16.96 17.41
CA LEU A 291 7.45 -15.59 17.08
C LEU A 291 7.24 -15.41 15.56
N GLU A 292 8.01 -16.07 14.71
CA GLU A 292 7.79 -16.09 13.26
C GLU A 292 6.44 -16.74 12.92
N LYS A 293 6.10 -17.88 13.54
CA LYS A 293 4.76 -18.49 13.39
C LYS A 293 3.65 -17.51 13.76
N THR A 294 3.85 -16.74 14.83
CA THR A 294 2.91 -15.68 15.22
C THR A 294 2.85 -14.56 14.18
N ALA A 295 3.99 -14.14 13.61
CA ALA A 295 4.03 -13.14 12.56
C ALA A 295 3.30 -13.58 11.28
N GLU A 296 3.39 -14.86 10.92
CA GLU A 296 2.65 -15.43 9.79
C GLU A 296 1.14 -15.48 10.09
N GLN A 297 0.73 -15.82 11.32
CA GLN A 297 -0.67 -15.72 11.76
C GLN A 297 -1.17 -14.27 11.71
N ALA A 298 -0.36 -13.31 12.17
CA ALA A 298 -0.69 -11.88 12.11
C ALA A 298 -0.88 -11.41 10.65
N PHE A 299 -0.02 -11.86 9.74
CA PHE A 299 -0.16 -11.56 8.32
C PHE A 299 -1.41 -12.19 7.72
N ALA A 300 -1.77 -13.41 8.09
CA ALA A 300 -3.05 -14.03 7.71
C ALA A 300 -4.27 -13.32 8.32
N ALA A 301 -4.10 -12.65 9.47
CA ALA A 301 -5.10 -11.85 10.16
C ALA A 301 -5.11 -10.37 9.75
N ARG A 302 -4.36 -9.98 8.72
CA ARG A 302 -4.40 -8.62 8.16
C ARG A 302 -5.84 -8.24 7.80
N ALA A 303 -6.23 -7.02 8.14
CA ALA A 303 -7.60 -6.56 8.03
C ALA A 303 -7.76 -5.33 7.13
N ARG A 304 -6.71 -4.51 7.01
CA ARG A 304 -6.71 -3.29 6.20
C ARG A 304 -5.31 -2.87 5.78
N VAL A 305 -5.22 -2.04 4.75
CA VAL A 305 -3.99 -1.38 4.34
C VAL A 305 -3.90 0.01 4.97
N LEU A 306 -2.79 0.30 5.67
CA LEU A 306 -2.55 1.58 6.34
C LEU A 306 -1.87 2.57 5.39
N SER A 307 -0.80 2.15 4.73
CA SER A 307 -0.03 2.96 3.79
C SER A 307 0.55 2.10 2.65
N VAL A 308 0.77 2.70 1.49
CA VAL A 308 1.45 2.06 0.35
C VAL A 308 2.52 3.02 -0.16
N GLN A 309 3.78 2.66 0.00
CA GLN A 309 4.93 3.46 -0.36
C GLN A 309 5.51 3.01 -1.70
N VAL A 310 5.73 3.97 -2.60
CA VAL A 310 6.50 3.80 -3.84
C VAL A 310 7.55 4.89 -3.88
N ASP A 311 8.82 4.53 -3.95
CA ASP A 311 9.95 5.47 -3.91
C ASP A 311 9.95 6.41 -2.69
N GLY A 312 9.36 5.97 -1.57
CA GLY A 312 9.25 6.73 -0.32
C GLY A 312 8.02 7.66 -0.22
N GLU A 313 7.12 7.62 -1.20
CA GLU A 313 5.88 8.41 -1.23
C GLU A 313 4.65 7.52 -0.99
N ASP A 314 3.70 7.98 -0.16
CA ASP A 314 2.46 7.26 0.11
C ASP A 314 1.44 7.49 -1.00
N VAL A 315 1.38 6.55 -1.94
CA VAL A 315 0.50 6.66 -3.11
C VAL A 315 -0.99 6.63 -2.76
N LEU A 316 -1.37 6.11 -1.59
CA LEU A 316 -2.76 6.17 -1.13
C LEU A 316 -3.12 7.54 -0.55
N ALA A 317 -2.18 8.19 0.14
CA ALA A 317 -2.38 9.54 0.67
C ALA A 317 -2.37 10.58 -0.44
N GLU A 318 -1.53 10.41 -1.47
CA GLU A 318 -1.41 11.32 -2.60
C GLU A 318 -2.48 11.09 -3.68
N GLY A 319 -3.17 9.95 -3.65
CA GLY A 319 -4.22 9.63 -4.63
C GLY A 319 -3.69 9.13 -5.96
N HIS A 320 -2.52 8.46 -5.96
CA HIS A 320 -1.86 7.89 -7.14
C HIS A 320 -1.67 6.36 -7.08
N PRO A 321 -2.70 5.56 -6.73
CA PRO A 321 -2.55 4.11 -6.54
C PRO A 321 -2.11 3.35 -7.81
N LEU A 322 -2.32 3.89 -9.02
CA LEU A 322 -1.83 3.26 -10.24
C LEU A 322 -0.30 3.18 -10.28
N ARG A 323 0.42 4.11 -9.63
CA ARG A 323 1.90 4.05 -9.54
C ARG A 323 2.37 2.73 -8.92
N ALA A 324 1.71 2.25 -7.87
CA ALA A 324 2.03 0.96 -7.27
C ALA A 324 1.75 -0.21 -8.21
N ILE A 325 0.62 -0.18 -8.93
CA ILE A 325 0.27 -1.19 -9.94
C ILE A 325 1.31 -1.25 -11.05
N ASP A 326 1.68 -0.08 -11.58
CA ASP A 326 2.66 0.06 -12.65
C ASP A 326 4.02 -0.49 -12.25
N GLN A 327 4.46 -0.17 -11.04
CA GLN A 327 5.74 -0.61 -10.50
C GLN A 327 5.78 -2.14 -10.29
N MET A 328 4.71 -2.72 -9.74
CA MET A 328 4.58 -4.17 -9.63
C MET A 328 4.53 -4.84 -11.01
N ALA A 329 3.75 -4.31 -11.95
CA ALA A 329 3.64 -4.86 -13.30
C ALA A 329 4.98 -4.87 -14.05
N ARG A 330 5.78 -3.80 -13.91
CA ARG A 330 7.12 -3.72 -14.50
C ARG A 330 8.05 -4.80 -13.95
N GLU A 331 8.08 -4.98 -12.63
CA GLU A 331 8.93 -6.00 -12.00
C GLU A 331 8.50 -7.42 -12.35
N LEU A 332 7.19 -7.65 -12.52
CA LEU A 332 6.66 -8.97 -12.83
C LEU A 332 6.77 -9.34 -14.32
N SER A 333 6.90 -8.36 -15.22
CA SER A 333 6.94 -8.61 -16.67
C SER A 333 8.01 -9.64 -17.10
N PRO A 334 9.28 -9.54 -16.64
CA PRO A 334 10.30 -10.54 -17.00
C PRO A 334 9.97 -11.97 -16.52
N VAL A 335 9.17 -12.10 -15.46
CA VAL A 335 8.72 -13.41 -14.97
C VAL A 335 7.63 -13.97 -15.88
N ILE A 336 6.71 -13.12 -16.35
CA ILE A 336 5.69 -13.50 -17.32
C ILE A 336 6.33 -13.91 -18.65
N ASP A 337 7.34 -13.17 -19.12
CA ASP A 337 8.10 -13.52 -20.32
C ASP A 337 8.73 -14.92 -20.21
N GLN A 338 9.35 -15.22 -19.07
CA GLN A 338 9.91 -16.54 -18.80
C GLN A 338 8.83 -17.63 -18.72
N LEU A 339 7.70 -17.33 -18.08
CA LEU A 339 6.58 -18.24 -17.95
C LEU A 339 5.99 -18.59 -19.32
N ALA A 340 5.79 -17.58 -20.16
CA ALA A 340 5.32 -17.72 -21.53
C ALA A 340 6.31 -18.50 -22.41
N ALA A 341 7.61 -18.27 -22.27
CA ALA A 341 8.62 -19.00 -23.05
C ALA A 341 8.71 -20.50 -22.68
N ARG A 342 8.24 -20.88 -21.49
CA ARG A 342 8.33 -22.24 -20.94
C ARG A 342 6.99 -22.98 -20.90
N THR A 343 5.90 -22.33 -21.29
CA THR A 343 4.57 -22.96 -21.37
C THR A 343 4.47 -23.84 -22.64
N PRO A 344 3.65 -24.90 -22.67
CA PRO A 344 3.58 -25.82 -23.83
C PRO A 344 2.91 -25.24 -25.08
N ASN A 345 2.08 -24.19 -24.94
CA ASN A 345 1.40 -23.57 -26.08
C ASN A 345 1.21 -22.05 -25.93
N ASP A 346 1.16 -21.36 -27.07
CA ASP A 346 1.10 -19.90 -27.09
C ASP A 346 -0.25 -19.31 -26.62
N HIS A 347 -1.25 -20.12 -26.28
CA HIS A 347 -2.58 -19.65 -25.90
C HIS A 347 -2.81 -19.60 -24.38
N GLU A 348 -1.94 -20.20 -23.57
CA GLU A 348 -2.07 -20.25 -22.12
C GLU A 348 -0.74 -20.13 -21.39
N LEU A 349 -0.79 -19.58 -20.18
CA LEU A 349 0.32 -19.63 -19.23
C LEU A 349 0.10 -20.82 -18.29
N CYS A 350 1.15 -21.60 -18.06
CA CYS A 350 1.07 -22.82 -17.25
C CYS A 350 2.13 -22.83 -16.14
N LEU A 351 1.69 -23.14 -14.91
CA LEU A 351 2.53 -23.41 -13.75
C LEU A 351 2.27 -24.83 -13.25
N LYS A 352 3.34 -25.51 -12.84
CA LYS A 352 3.25 -26.77 -12.12
C LYS A 352 3.32 -26.52 -10.62
N VAL A 353 2.55 -27.29 -9.88
CA VAL A 353 2.49 -27.27 -8.43
C VAL A 353 2.81 -28.65 -7.92
N GLU A 354 3.81 -28.75 -7.05
CA GLU A 354 4.18 -29.98 -6.36
C GLU A 354 3.77 -29.87 -4.88
N ASP A 355 2.93 -30.78 -4.41
CA ASP A 355 2.56 -30.87 -2.99
C ASP A 355 3.66 -31.57 -2.15
N ASP A 356 3.46 -31.62 -0.83
CA ASP A 356 4.46 -32.21 0.08
C ASP A 356 4.54 -33.75 -0.05
N GLU A 357 3.57 -34.37 -0.72
CA GLU A 357 3.54 -35.80 -1.05
C GLU A 357 4.22 -36.09 -2.40
N GLY A 358 4.71 -35.05 -3.10
CA GLY A 358 5.34 -35.13 -4.40
C GLY A 358 4.35 -35.28 -5.57
N ARG A 359 3.05 -35.10 -5.34
CA ARG A 359 2.05 -35.08 -6.42
C ARG A 359 2.13 -33.77 -7.15
N ARG A 360 2.02 -33.85 -8.48
CA ARG A 360 2.11 -32.70 -9.38
C ARG A 360 0.77 -32.40 -10.02
N GLU A 361 0.37 -31.15 -9.96
CA GLU A 361 -0.79 -30.60 -10.65
C GLU A 361 -0.37 -29.44 -11.55
N GLU A 362 -1.12 -29.20 -12.62
CA GLU A 362 -0.90 -28.07 -13.53
C GLU A 362 -2.00 -27.03 -13.33
N ARG A 363 -1.60 -25.77 -13.16
CA ARG A 363 -2.47 -24.60 -13.18
C ARG A 363 -2.26 -23.86 -14.49
N TYR A 364 -3.35 -23.51 -15.16
CA TYR A 364 -3.31 -22.83 -16.44
C TYR A 364 -4.27 -21.64 -16.44
N ILE A 365 -3.91 -20.60 -17.18
CA ILE A 365 -4.79 -19.48 -17.50
C ILE A 365 -4.66 -19.12 -18.97
N ARG A 366 -5.79 -18.97 -19.67
CA ARG A 366 -5.77 -18.63 -21.09
C ARG A 366 -5.48 -17.15 -21.25
N ARG A 367 -4.61 -16.79 -22.20
CA ARG A 367 -4.29 -15.38 -22.49
C ARG A 367 -5.52 -14.57 -22.87
N ARG A 368 -6.46 -15.18 -23.60
CA ARG A 368 -7.74 -14.55 -23.96
C ARG A 368 -8.57 -14.18 -22.72
N ASP A 369 -8.48 -14.95 -21.64
CA ASP A 369 -9.24 -14.71 -20.42
C ASP A 369 -8.58 -13.55 -19.65
N LEU A 370 -7.24 -13.45 -19.66
CA LEU A 370 -6.51 -12.26 -19.16
C LEU A 370 -6.85 -10.98 -19.95
N LEU A 371 -6.95 -11.08 -21.27
CA LEU A 371 -7.38 -9.97 -22.13
C LEU A 371 -8.82 -9.55 -21.82
N ALA A 372 -9.74 -10.52 -21.68
CA ALA A 372 -11.13 -10.25 -21.33
C ALA A 372 -11.26 -9.54 -19.98
N ILE A 373 -10.42 -9.87 -19.00
CA ILE A 373 -10.36 -9.17 -17.71
C ILE A 373 -9.99 -7.69 -17.88
N LEU A 374 -8.98 -7.39 -18.70
CA LEU A 374 -8.58 -6.00 -18.98
C LEU A 374 -9.65 -5.23 -19.75
N GLU A 375 -10.31 -5.89 -20.71
CA GLU A 375 -11.42 -5.31 -21.48
C GLU A 375 -12.63 -5.00 -20.58
N GLU A 376 -13.01 -5.94 -19.70
CA GLU A 376 -14.09 -5.76 -18.73
C GLU A 376 -13.77 -4.66 -17.71
N ALA A 377 -12.51 -4.57 -17.28
CA ALA A 377 -12.05 -3.50 -16.40
C ALA A 377 -12.07 -2.11 -17.08
N GLY A 378 -12.26 -2.05 -18.40
CA GLY A 378 -12.35 -0.82 -19.20
C GLY A 378 -11.00 -0.15 -19.46
N ALA A 379 -9.88 -0.84 -19.19
CA ALA A 379 -8.56 -0.22 -19.04
C ALA A 379 -8.08 0.44 -20.34
N PRO A 380 -8.04 1.77 -20.43
CA PRO A 380 -7.46 2.47 -21.57
C PRO A 380 -5.94 2.49 -21.39
N ALA A 381 -5.27 1.49 -21.92
CA ALA A 381 -3.84 1.55 -22.21
C ALA A 381 -2.88 1.79 -21.02
N VAL A 382 -2.98 1.03 -19.93
CA VAL A 382 -1.77 0.83 -19.11
C VAL A 382 -0.80 0.00 -19.93
N THR A 383 0.22 0.65 -20.48
CA THR A 383 1.22 0.01 -21.36
C THR A 383 1.81 -1.24 -20.72
N HIS A 384 2.10 -1.18 -19.42
CA HIS A 384 2.65 -2.32 -18.68
C HIS A 384 1.63 -3.45 -18.51
N LEU A 385 0.38 -3.19 -18.09
CA LEU A 385 -0.64 -4.24 -17.98
C LEU A 385 -0.97 -4.88 -19.34
N ARG A 386 -1.00 -4.09 -20.42
CA ARG A 386 -1.18 -4.63 -21.78
C ARG A 386 -0.01 -5.49 -22.20
N HIS A 387 1.23 -5.10 -21.86
CA HIS A 387 2.41 -5.93 -22.11
C HIS A 387 2.26 -7.31 -21.45
N LEU A 388 1.75 -7.38 -20.22
CA LEU A 388 1.52 -8.66 -19.52
C LEU A 388 0.56 -9.61 -20.28
N THR A 389 -0.30 -9.06 -21.14
CA THR A 389 -1.27 -9.84 -21.94
C THR A 389 -0.89 -10.03 -23.41
N ALA A 390 0.13 -9.30 -23.90
CA ALA A 390 0.56 -9.32 -25.30
C ALA A 390 1.65 -10.35 -25.60
N ILE A 391 2.36 -10.79 -24.55
CA ILE A 391 3.17 -12.00 -24.52
C ILE A 391 2.24 -13.18 -24.79
#